data_AF-A0A8B3F6S6-F1
#
_entry.id   AF-A0A8B3F6S6-F1
#
_cell.length_a   1.000
_cell.length_b   1.000
_cell.length_c   1.000
_cell.angle_alpha   90.00
_cell.angle_beta   90.00
_cell.angle_gamma   90.00
#
_symmetry.space_group_name_H-M   'P 1'
#
loop_
_entity.id
_entity.type
_entity.pdbx_description
1 polymer ?
#
loop_
_entity_poly.entity_id
_entity_poly.type
_entity_poly.pdbx_seq_one_letter_code
_entity_poly.pdbx_strand_id
1 'polypeptide(L)'
;MSWLYFLFSTIAIFPLYLSVKKLTSSHFIYTRFSSILLPTFFMCFHLYIFHAGKIPFIGISIEDNDFIFYSSFIFALLCAITSAVAHNRS
;
A
#
# COMPACT_ATOMS: atom_id res chain seq x y z
N MET A 1 13.36 14.49 -3.57
CA MET A 1 12.37 13.95 -4.53
C MET A 1 11.83 12.60 -4.07
N SER A 2 12.68 11.60 -3.82
CA SER A 2 12.27 10.29 -3.29
C SER A 2 11.61 10.33 -1.90
N TRP A 3 11.92 11.33 -1.05
CA TRP A 3 11.20 11.57 0.22
C TRP A 3 9.68 11.75 0.05
N LEU A 4 9.23 12.32 -1.07
CA LEU A 4 7.79 12.50 -1.34
C LEU A 4 7.08 11.14 -1.38
N TYR A 5 7.73 10.11 -1.93
CA TYR A 5 7.19 8.75 -1.91
C TYR A 5 6.96 8.26 -0.48
N PHE A 6 7.93 8.44 0.42
CA PHE A 6 7.79 8.03 1.82
C PHE A 6 6.64 8.77 2.51
N LEU A 7 6.55 10.09 2.31
CA LEU A 7 5.50 10.92 2.89
C LEU A 7 4.12 10.51 2.37
N PHE A 8 3.94 10.38 1.06
CA PHE A 8 2.67 9.96 0.47
C PHE A 8 2.29 8.54 0.87
N SER A 9 3.23 7.61 0.92
CA SER A 9 2.99 6.23 1.34
C SER A 9 2.53 6.17 2.79
N THR A 10 3.15 6.96 3.66
CA THR A 10 2.74 7.06 5.08
C THR A 10 1.33 7.63 5.21
N ILE A 11 1.04 8.75 4.53
CA ILE A 11 -0.29 9.38 4.57
C ILE A 11 -1.36 8.45 3.98
N ALA A 12 -1.02 7.67 2.95
CA ALA A 12 -1.94 6.76 2.26
C ALA A 12 -2.38 5.56 3.11
N ILE A 13 -1.68 5.20 4.19
CA ILE A 13 -2.08 4.12 5.10
C ILE A 13 -3.44 4.42 5.75
N PHE A 14 -3.67 5.65 6.19
CA PHE A 14 -4.92 6.03 6.84
C PHE A 14 -6.17 5.91 5.94
N PRO A 15 -6.20 6.49 4.71
CA PRO A 15 -7.31 6.28 3.80
C PRO A 15 -7.42 4.83 3.32
N LEU A 16 -6.31 4.08 3.23
CA LEU A 16 -6.36 2.64 2.96
C LEU A 16 -7.13 1.90 4.07
N TYR A 17 -6.82 2.17 5.34
CA TYR A 17 -7.53 1.61 6.50
C TYR A 17 -9.04 1.89 6.42
N LEU A 18 -9.43 3.16 6.23
CA LEU A 18 -10.84 3.55 6.15
C LEU A 18 -11.55 2.88 4.98
N SER A 19 -10.88 2.79 3.83
CA SER A 19 -11.42 2.17 2.63
C SER A 19 -11.64 0.67 2.83
N VAL A 20 -10.63 -0.06 3.33
CA VAL A 20 -10.76 -1.49 3.60
C VAL A 20 -11.85 -1.76 4.61
N LYS A 21 -11.89 -1.01 5.72
CA LYS A 21 -12.92 -1.15 6.77
C LYS A 21 -14.34 -0.99 6.22
N LYS A 22 -14.55 0.03 5.38
CA LYS A 22 -15.84 0.27 4.71
C LYS A 22 -16.20 -0.84 3.72
N LEU A 23 -15.23 -1.35 2.98
CA LEU A 23 -15.46 -2.43 2.01
C LEU A 23 -15.78 -3.76 2.73
N THR A 24 -15.13 -4.05 3.85
CA THR A 24 -15.38 -5.27 4.63
C THR A 24 -16.74 -5.27 5.33
N SER A 25 -17.28 -4.09 5.69
CA SER A 25 -18.59 -3.95 6.34
C SER A 25 -19.78 -4.04 5.37
N SER A 26 -19.54 -4.19 4.06
CA SER A 26 -20.62 -4.31 3.07
C SER A 26 -21.31 -5.67 3.13
N HIS A 27 -22.63 -5.70 2.93
CA HIS A 27 -23.41 -6.93 2.79
C HIS A 27 -23.16 -7.65 1.45
N PHE A 28 -22.62 -6.95 0.45
CA PHE A 28 -22.41 -7.51 -0.89
C PHE A 28 -21.05 -8.19 -1.00
N ILE A 29 -21.04 -9.43 -1.49
CA ILE A 29 -19.82 -10.25 -1.61
C ILE A 29 -18.77 -9.61 -2.51
N TYR A 30 -19.17 -9.00 -3.63
CA TYR A 30 -18.25 -8.34 -4.55
C TYR A 30 -17.56 -7.13 -3.91
N THR A 31 -18.26 -6.36 -3.08
CA THR A 31 -17.65 -5.25 -2.33
C THR A 31 -16.64 -5.75 -1.30
N ARG A 32 -16.96 -6.86 -0.62
CA ARG A 32 -16.02 -7.51 0.32
C ARG A 32 -14.81 -8.07 -0.41
N PHE A 33 -14.97 -8.61 -1.62
CA PHE A 33 -13.83 -9.05 -2.44
C PHE A 33 -12.90 -7.88 -2.80
N SER A 34 -13.45 -6.70 -3.12
CA SER A 34 -12.65 -5.49 -3.34
C SER A 34 -11.82 -5.07 -2.12
N SER A 35 -12.20 -5.45 -0.90
CA SER A 35 -11.40 -5.20 0.32
C SER A 35 -10.07 -5.96 0.35
N ILE A 36 -9.94 -7.02 -0.46
CA ILE A 36 -8.70 -7.79 -0.66
C ILE A 36 -7.93 -7.19 -1.83
N LEU A 37 -8.60 -6.92 -2.95
CA LEU A 37 -7.96 -6.40 -4.16
C LEU A 37 -7.26 -5.05 -3.92
N LEU A 38 -7.91 -4.15 -3.18
CA LEU A 38 -7.38 -2.81 -2.92
C LEU A 38 -6.00 -2.82 -2.22
N PRO A 39 -5.82 -3.44 -1.03
CA PRO A 39 -4.50 -3.51 -0.40
C PRO A 39 -3.50 -4.33 -1.22
N THR A 40 -3.93 -5.39 -1.93
CA THR A 40 -3.04 -6.14 -2.84
C THR A 40 -2.49 -5.24 -3.95
N PHE A 41 -3.30 -4.35 -4.52
CA PHE A 41 -2.83 -3.39 -5.52
C PHE A 41 -1.72 -2.48 -4.97
N PHE A 42 -1.91 -1.91 -3.77
CA PHE A 42 -0.88 -1.09 -3.11
C PHE A 42 0.38 -1.90 -2.75
N MET A 43 0.23 -3.13 -2.28
CA MET A 43 1.36 -4.02 -2.06
C MET A 43 2.17 -4.24 -3.34
N CYS A 44 1.50 -4.58 -4.45
CA CYS A 44 2.15 -4.79 -5.74
C CYS A 44 2.88 -3.53 -6.22
N PHE A 45 2.30 -2.35 -6.00
CA PHE A 45 2.96 -1.08 -6.30
C PHE A 45 4.28 -0.90 -5.51
N HIS A 46 4.27 -1.14 -4.20
CA HIS A 46 5.47 -1.03 -3.37
C HIS A 46 6.52 -2.10 -3.69
N LEU A 47 6.09 -3.34 -3.96
CA LEU A 47 6.97 -4.43 -4.39
C LEU A 47 7.57 -4.19 -5.78
N TYR A 48 6.82 -3.55 -6.68
CA TYR A 48 7.36 -3.11 -7.96
C TYR A 48 8.51 -2.12 -7.77
N ILE A 49 8.34 -1.11 -6.90
CA ILE A 49 9.38 -0.13 -6.61
C ILE A 49 10.63 -0.82 -6.03
N PHE A 50 10.43 -1.72 -5.08
CA PHE A 50 11.48 -2.52 -4.47
C PHE A 50 12.25 -3.35 -5.51
N HIS A 51 11.55 -4.01 -6.42
CA HIS A 51 12.17 -4.87 -7.43
C HIS A 51 12.80 -4.09 -8.60
N ALA A 52 12.12 -3.06 -9.09
CA ALA A 52 12.53 -2.30 -10.27
C ALA A 52 13.53 -1.18 -9.97
N GLY A 53 13.83 -0.92 -8.69
CA GLY A 53 14.77 0.12 -8.27
C GLY A 53 14.34 1.53 -8.65
N LYS A 54 13.05 1.74 -8.96
CA LYS A 54 12.55 3.04 -9.44
C LYS A 54 11.10 3.31 -9.04
N ILE A 55 10.79 4.58 -8.78
CA ILE A 55 9.43 5.04 -8.52
C ILE A 55 8.69 5.15 -9.87
N PRO A 56 7.57 4.42 -10.07
CA PRO A 56 6.80 4.47 -11.31
C PRO A 56 6.18 5.85 -11.54
N PHE A 57 5.82 6.14 -12.79
CA PHE A 57 5.28 7.41 -13.30
C PHE A 57 6.24 8.61 -13.28
N ILE A 58 7.13 8.71 -12.30
CA ILE A 58 8.09 9.81 -12.17
C ILE A 58 9.50 9.38 -12.63
N GLY A 59 9.79 8.07 -12.67
CA GLY A 59 11.04 7.54 -13.21
C GLY A 59 12.28 7.81 -12.34
N ILE A 60 12.08 8.13 -11.07
CA ILE A 60 13.18 8.40 -10.12
C ILE A 60 13.80 7.07 -9.70
N SER A 61 15.09 6.88 -9.97
CA SER A 61 15.86 5.76 -9.42
C SER A 61 16.00 5.88 -7.90
N ILE A 62 15.94 4.74 -7.23
CA ILE A 62 16.11 4.59 -5.78
C ILE A 62 17.23 3.61 -5.42
N GLU A 63 18.01 3.13 -6.41
CA GLU A 63 19.08 2.14 -6.19
C GLU A 63 20.15 2.62 -5.21
N ASP A 64 20.53 3.90 -5.28
CA ASP A 64 21.49 4.51 -4.34
C ASP A 64 20.83 5.07 -3.07
N ASN A 65 19.56 4.76 -2.81
CA ASN A 65 18.79 5.26 -1.67
C ASN A 65 18.23 4.12 -0.84
N ASP A 66 19.09 3.54 -0.01
CA ASP A 66 18.78 2.42 0.89
C ASP A 66 17.50 2.66 1.71
N PHE A 67 17.31 3.87 2.24
CA PHE A 67 16.12 4.20 3.01
C PHE A 67 14.83 3.99 2.20
N ILE A 68 14.80 4.45 0.95
CA ILE A 68 13.63 4.32 0.08
C ILE A 68 13.48 2.88 -0.42
N PHE A 69 14.60 2.21 -0.69
CA PHE A 69 14.63 0.80 -1.05
C PHE A 69 13.98 -0.08 0.05
N TYR A 70 14.48 -0.01 1.29
CA TYR A 70 13.93 -0.80 2.39
C TYR A 70 12.53 -0.35 2.82
N SER A 71 12.25 0.96 2.83
CA SER A 71 10.91 1.43 3.17
C SER A 71 9.86 0.97 2.18
N SER A 72 10.21 0.77 0.89
CA SER A 72 9.27 0.20 -0.09
C SER A 72 8.82 -1.20 0.29
N PHE A 73 9.74 -2.06 0.72
CA PHE A 73 9.37 -3.37 1.21
C PHE A 73 8.52 -3.29 2.49
N ILE A 74 8.88 -2.41 3.43
CA ILE A 74 8.12 -2.20 4.66
C ILE A 74 6.69 -1.70 4.36
N PHE A 75 6.52 -0.78 3.42
CA PHE A 75 5.19 -0.29 3.04
C PHE A 75 4.31 -1.38 2.42
N ALA A 76 4.89 -2.30 1.63
CA ALA A 76 4.15 -3.47 1.15
C ALA A 76 3.60 -4.30 2.32
N LEU A 77 4.42 -4.57 3.34
CA LEU A 77 3.98 -5.28 4.55
C LEU A 77 2.93 -4.49 5.32
N LEU A 78 3.10 -3.17 5.45
CA LEU A 78 2.14 -2.29 6.14
C LEU A 78 0.79 -2.27 5.43
N CYS A 79 0.72 -2.36 4.10
CA CYS A 79 -0.56 -2.50 3.40
C CYS A 79 -1.30 -3.78 3.80
N ALA A 80 -0.59 -4.91 3.94
CA ALA A 80 -1.15 -6.17 4.39
C ALA A 80 -1.63 -6.09 5.86
N ILE A 81 -0.80 -5.55 6.74
CA ILE A 81 -1.14 -5.36 8.17
C ILE A 81 -2.36 -4.44 8.30
N THR A 82 -2.39 -3.34 7.55
CA THR A 82 -3.50 -2.38 7.55
C THR A 82 -4.79 -3.07 7.14
N SER A 83 -4.75 -3.93 6.11
CA SER A 83 -5.90 -4.72 5.70
C SER A 83 -6.37 -5.69 6.78
N ALA A 84 -5.43 -6.41 7.43
CA ALA A 84 -5.75 -7.33 8.52
C ALA A 84 -6.38 -6.62 9.73
N VAL A 85 -5.87 -5.44 10.11
CA VAL A 85 -6.40 -4.62 11.20
C VAL A 85 -7.75 -3.99 10.84
N ALA A 86 -7.93 -3.59 9.56
CA ALA A 86 -9.19 -3.04 9.07
C ALA A 86 -10.29 -4.09 8.89
N HIS A 87 -9.91 -5.37 8.80
CA HIS A 87 -10.84 -6.49 8.68
C HIS A 87 -11.62 -6.69 9.97
N ASN A 88 -12.69 -5.92 10.12
CA ASN A 88 -13.67 -6.09 11.18
C ASN A 88 -15.02 -6.51 10.60
N ARG A 89 -15.67 -7.49 11.23
CA ARG A 89 -16.99 -8.02 10.84
C ARG A 89 -18.16 -7.36 11.60
N SER A 90 -17.91 -6.29 12.36
CA SER A 90 -18.94 -5.60 13.15
C SER A 90 -19.98 -4.93 12.27
#